data_AF-A0A7R6WS23-F1
#
_entry.id   AF-A0A7R6WS23-F1
#
_cell.length_a   1.000
_cell.length_b   1.000
_cell.length_c   1.000
_cell.angle_alpha   90.00
_cell.angle_beta   90.00
_cell.angle_gamma   90.00
#
_symmetry.space_group_name_H-M   'P 1'
#
loop_
_entity.id
_entity.type
_entity.pdbx_description
1 polymer ?
#
loop_
_entity_poly.entity_id
_entity_poly.type
_entity_poly.pdbx_seq_one_letter_code
_entity_poly.pdbx_strand_id
1 'polypeptide(L)'
;MGLADAVHHSCGIAVAIGALKYPEVTLEVTTEDRPVDMIEEGYDLVIRVNPDPDESLVGRAFLRDRLVVVASPDLPRTTRERAAPGVARGAGELRW
;
A
#
# COMPACT_ATOMS: atom_id res chain seq x y z
N MET A 1 -10.87 4.69 5.20
CA MET A 1 -9.74 3.76 5.00
C MET A 1 -9.56 3.57 3.50
N GLY A 2 -8.72 4.40 2.89
CA GLY A 2 -8.36 4.29 1.48
C GLY A 2 -7.30 3.19 1.26
N LEU A 3 -6.99 2.89 -0.01
CA LEU A 3 -5.94 1.94 -0.39
C LEU A 3 -4.57 2.31 0.20
N ALA A 4 -4.25 3.61 0.29
CA ALA A 4 -3.03 4.12 0.90
C ALA A 4 -2.95 3.78 2.41
N ASP A 5 -4.06 3.90 3.15
CA ASP A 5 -4.11 3.62 4.59
C ASP A 5 -3.79 2.16 4.93
N ALA A 6 -4.27 1.22 4.12
CA ALA A 6 -4.06 -0.22 4.32
C ALA A 6 -2.60 -0.64 4.05
N VAL A 7 -1.97 0.02 3.09
CA VAL A 7 -0.55 -0.20 2.74
C VAL A 7 0.35 0.35 3.83
N HIS A 8 0.09 1.58 4.30
CA HIS A 8 0.80 2.15 5.43
C HIS A 8 0.70 1.25 6.67
N HIS A 9 -0.47 0.67 6.95
CA HIS A 9 -0.65 -0.26 8.07
C HIS A 9 0.22 -1.52 7.95
N SER A 10 0.17 -2.21 6.81
CA SER A 10 0.90 -3.46 6.58
C SER A 10 2.42 -3.25 6.57
N CYS A 11 2.87 -2.15 5.97
CA CYS A 11 4.29 -1.79 5.91
C CYS A 11 4.82 -1.35 7.28
N GLY A 12 4.02 -0.61 8.05
CA GLY A 12 4.37 -0.20 9.41
C GLY A 12 4.63 -1.40 10.33
N ILE A 13 3.85 -2.49 10.20
CA ILE A 13 4.10 -3.74 10.93
C ILE A 13 5.45 -4.35 10.53
N ALA A 14 5.78 -4.41 9.24
CA ALA A 14 7.05 -4.97 8.77
C ALA A 14 8.26 -4.18 9.30
N VAL A 15 8.17 -2.84 9.28
CA VAL A 15 9.18 -1.95 9.86
C VAL A 15 9.34 -2.21 11.36
N ALA A 16 8.24 -2.29 12.11
CA ALA A 16 8.28 -2.56 13.54
C ALA A 16 8.92 -3.91 13.88
N ILE A 17 8.56 -4.97 13.13
CA ILE A 17 9.16 -6.30 13.29
C ILE A 17 10.67 -6.25 12.98
N GLY A 18 11.07 -5.52 11.94
CA GLY A 18 12.47 -5.33 11.58
C GLY A 18 13.28 -4.65 12.70
N ALA A 19 12.78 -3.54 13.23
CA ALA A 19 13.40 -2.80 14.33
C ALA A 19 13.57 -3.66 15.60
N LEU A 20 12.59 -4.49 15.92
CA LEU A 20 12.67 -5.41 17.06
C LEU A 20 13.68 -6.54 16.84
N LYS A 21 13.85 -6.99 15.59
CA LYS A 21 14.74 -8.10 15.24
C LYS A 21 16.20 -7.67 15.12
N TYR A 22 16.44 -6.43 14.70
CA TYR A 22 17.78 -5.86 14.47
C TYR A 22 17.92 -4.52 15.21
N PRO A 23 18.03 -4.53 16.55
CA PRO A 23 18.04 -3.33 17.37
C PRO A 23 19.24 -2.41 17.15
N GLU A 24 20.32 -2.91 16.54
CA GLU A 24 21.49 -2.14 16.13
C GLU A 24 21.24 -1.24 14.91
N VAL A 25 20.14 -1.47 14.18
CA VAL A 25 19.77 -0.68 13.00
C VAL A 25 18.85 0.46 13.42
N THR A 26 19.32 1.70 13.24
CA THR A 26 18.48 2.89 13.41
C THR A 26 17.65 3.10 12.15
N LEU A 27 16.33 3.22 12.29
CA LEU A 27 15.41 3.48 11.19
C LEU A 27 14.83 4.89 11.28
N GLU A 28 14.98 5.66 10.21
CA GLU A 28 14.21 6.88 9.96
C GLU A 28 13.13 6.55 8.93
N VAL A 29 11.87 6.83 9.26
CA VAL A 29 10.72 6.37 8.47
C VAL A 29 9.77 7.52 8.23
N THR A 30 9.55 7.83 6.97
CA THR A 30 8.57 8.82 6.50
C THR A 30 7.47 8.11 5.70
N THR A 31 6.31 8.75 5.61
CA THR A 31 5.19 8.27 4.78
C THR A 31 4.77 9.38 3.85
N GLU A 32 4.84 9.13 2.55
CA GLU A 32 4.55 10.09 1.50
C GLU A 32 3.51 9.49 0.55
N ASP A 33 2.46 10.26 0.22
CA ASP A 33 1.46 9.85 -0.77
C ASP A 33 1.91 10.15 -2.22
N ARG A 34 3.06 10.81 -2.38
CA ARG A 34 3.67 11.13 -3.69
C ARG A 34 4.76 10.14 -4.05
N PRO A 35 5.09 10.00 -5.35
CA PRO A 35 6.37 9.45 -5.77
C PRO A 35 7.52 10.29 -5.18
N VAL A 36 8.55 9.60 -4.69
CA VAL A 36 9.80 10.21 -4.22
C VAL A 36 10.93 9.81 -5.17
N ASP A 37 11.88 10.71 -5.38
CA ASP A 37 13.14 10.38 -6.02
C ASP A 37 14.08 9.79 -4.97
N MET A 38 14.35 8.48 -5.06
CA MET A 38 15.14 7.79 -4.03
C MET A 38 16.59 8.27 -4.00
N ILE A 39 17.14 8.72 -5.13
CA ILE A 39 18.54 9.09 -5.25
C ILE A 39 18.72 10.54 -4.80
N GLU A 40 17.94 11.46 -5.35
CA GLU A 40 18.06 12.89 -5.03
C GLU A 40 17.63 13.20 -3.60
N GLU A 41 16.62 12.49 -3.08
CA GLU A 41 16.10 12.70 -1.73
C GLU A 41 16.80 11.85 -0.66
N GLY A 42 17.73 10.97 -1.07
CA GLY A 42 18.58 10.20 -0.14
C GLY A 42 17.87 9.05 0.59
N TYR A 43 16.91 8.39 -0.06
CA TYR A 43 16.23 7.21 0.49
C TYR A 43 16.98 5.92 0.13
N ASP A 44 17.35 5.13 1.14
CA ASP A 44 17.94 3.81 0.94
C ASP A 44 16.91 2.75 0.51
N LEU A 45 15.65 2.89 0.95
CA LEU A 45 14.57 1.94 0.71
C LEU A 45 13.23 2.66 0.65
N VAL A 46 12.42 2.33 -0.35
CA VAL A 46 11.01 2.76 -0.44
C VAL A 46 10.14 1.54 -0.72
N ILE A 47 9.01 1.47 -0.03
CA ILE A 47 7.97 0.47 -0.28
C ILE A 47 6.84 1.14 -1.08
N ARG A 48 6.54 0.61 -2.26
CA ARG A 48 5.51 1.13 -3.17
C ARG A 48 4.54 0.04 -3.59
N VAL A 49 3.31 0.44 -3.88
CA VAL A 49 2.27 -0.45 -4.42
C VAL A 49 2.28 -0.32 -5.93
N ASN A 50 2.58 -1.42 -6.63
CA ASN A 50 2.59 -1.50 -8.09
C ASN A 50 3.24 -0.27 -8.76
N PRO A 51 4.49 0.09 -8.40
CA PRO A 51 5.14 1.22 -9.03
C PRO A 51 5.39 0.94 -10.53
N ASP A 52 5.46 2.00 -11.32
CA ASP A 52 5.96 1.89 -12.70
C ASP A 52 7.40 1.34 -12.70
N PRO A 53 7.79 0.57 -13.74
CA PRO A 53 9.16 0.10 -13.88
C PRO A 53 10.13 1.28 -13.95
N ASP A 54 11.24 1.16 -13.21
CA ASP A 54 12.31 2.13 -13.22
C ASP A 54 13.63 1.38 -13.46
N GLU A 55 14.26 1.62 -14.61
CA GLU A 55 15.50 0.93 -15.00
C GLU A 55 16.70 1.31 -14.12
N SER A 56 16.61 2.43 -13.40
CA SER A 56 17.66 2.86 -12.46
C SER A 56 17.57 2.19 -11.09
N LEU A 57 16.46 1.51 -10.80
CA LEU A 57 16.18 0.94 -9.49
C LEU A 57 16.03 -0.58 -9.54
N VAL A 58 16.47 -1.24 -8.47
CA VAL A 58 16.20 -2.67 -8.27
C VAL A 58 15.05 -2.82 -7.28
N GLY A 59 14.00 -3.52 -7.72
CA GLY A 59 12.82 -3.81 -6.91
C GLY A 59 12.63 -5.30 -6.67
N ARG A 60 11.99 -5.65 -5.54
CA ARG A 60 11.52 -7.00 -5.26
C ARG A 60 10.12 -6.97 -4.66
N ALA A 61 9.19 -7.70 -5.26
CA ALA A 61 7.90 -7.97 -4.65
C ALA A 61 8.07 -8.81 -3.38
N PHE A 62 7.64 -8.28 -2.24
CA PHE A 62 7.71 -8.95 -0.94
C PHE A 62 6.34 -9.23 -0.31
N LEU A 63 5.29 -8.55 -0.81
CA LEU A 63 3.90 -8.73 -0.39
C LEU A 63 2.98 -8.66 -1.62
N ARG A 64 1.90 -9.46 -1.59
CA ARG A 64 0.76 -9.30 -2.48
C ARG A 64 -0.49 -9.22 -1.63
N ASP A 65 -1.29 -8.18 -1.81
CA ASP A 65 -2.56 -8.01 -1.12
C ASP A 65 -3.74 -8.09 -2.11
N ARG A 66 -4.94 -8.34 -1.59
CA ARG A 66 -6.18 -8.39 -2.35
C ARG A 66 -7.07 -7.23 -1.97
N LEU A 67 -7.39 -6.39 -2.95
CA LEU A 67 -8.43 -5.39 -2.78
C LEU A 67 -9.80 -6.09 -2.72
N VAL A 68 -10.50 -5.92 -1.60
CA VAL A 68 -11.85 -6.46 -1.40
C VAL A 68 -12.86 -5.32 -1.23
N VAL A 69 -14.05 -5.49 -1.80
CA VAL A 69 -15.15 -4.54 -1.58
C VAL A 69 -15.79 -4.86 -0.24
N VAL A 70 -15.74 -3.92 0.69
CA VAL A 70 -16.35 -4.00 2.01
C VAL A 70 -17.35 -2.88 2.21
N ALA A 71 -18.32 -3.12 3.08
CA ALA A 71 -19.30 -2.12 3.50
C ALA A 71 -19.41 -2.12 5.02
N SER A 72 -19.85 -1.00 5.59
CA SER A 72 -20.25 -0.96 7.00
C SER A 72 -21.30 -2.06 7.25
N PRO A 73 -21.26 -2.76 8.39
CA PRO A 73 -22.30 -3.73 8.75
C PRO A 73 -23.70 -3.09 8.83
N ASP A 74 -23.79 -1.78 9.05
CA ASP A 74 -25.05 -1.02 9.10
C ASP A 74 -25.61 -0.69 7.71
N LEU A 75 -24.82 -0.91 6.63
CA LEU A 75 -25.30 -0.70 5.28
C LEU A 75 -26.35 -1.77 4.95
N PRO A 76 -27.59 -1.39 4.61
CA PRO A 76 -28.61 -2.35 4.23
C PRO A 76 -28.14 -3.21 3.04
N ARG A 77 -28.41 -4.51 3.09
CA ARG A 77 -28.02 -5.44 2.03
C ARG A 77 -28.62 -5.00 0.70
N THR A 78 -27.79 -4.96 -0.33
CA THR A 78 -28.24 -4.69 -1.69
C THR A 78 -29.08 -5.86 -2.19
N THR A 79 -30.16 -5.54 -2.91
CA THR A 79 -30.99 -6.53 -3.63
C THR A 79 -30.97 -6.19 -5.11
N ARG A 80 -31.54 -7.04 -5.96
CA ARG A 80 -31.68 -6.72 -7.39
C ARG A 80 -32.46 -5.42 -7.62
N GLU A 81 -33.42 -5.08 -6.74
CA GLU A 81 -34.19 -3.84 -6.85
C GLU A 81 -33.57 -2.64 -6.11
N ARG A 82 -32.52 -2.87 -5.29
CA ARG A 82 -31.92 -1.82 -4.46
C ARG A 82 -30.40 -1.85 -4.52
N ALA A 83 -29.85 -1.01 -5.39
CA ALA A 83 -28.44 -0.69 -5.39
C ALA A 83 -28.09 0.20 -4.18
N ALA A 84 -26.92 -0.03 -3.60
CA ALA A 84 -26.30 0.92 -2.68
C ALA A 84 -25.36 1.82 -3.48
N PRO A 85 -25.30 3.13 -3.18
CA PRO A 85 -24.26 3.97 -3.75
C PRO A 85 -22.89 3.44 -3.32
N GLY A 86 -21.98 3.31 -4.28
CA GLY A 86 -20.65 2.79 -4.05
C GLY A 86 -19.66 3.37 -5.06
N VAL A 87 -18.44 3.57 -4.60
CA VAL A 87 -17.32 3.92 -5.48
C VAL A 87 -16.47 2.67 -5.63
N ALA A 88 -16.49 2.09 -6.83
CA ALA A 88 -15.53 1.06 -7.21
C ALA A 88 -14.34 1.75 -7.90
N ARG A 89 -13.14 1.58 -7.36
CA ARG A 89 -11.91 1.85 -8.10
C ARG A 89 -11.66 0.61 -8.96
N GLY A 90 -11.74 0.75 -10.28
CA GLY A 90 -11.47 -0.36 -11.19
C GLY A 90 -10.03 -0.87 -11.04
N ALA A 91 -9.81 -2.16 -11.29
CA ALA A 91 -8.49 -2.78 -11.33
C ALA A 91 -7.74 -2.41 -12.63
N GLY A 92 -7.68 -1.11 -12.95
CA GLY A 92 -6.90 -0.62 -14.08
C GLY A 92 -5.42 -0.95 -13.86
N GLU A 93 -4.88 -1.78 -14.76
CA GLU A 93 -3.46 -2.10 -14.93
C GLU A 93 -2.74 -2.73 -13.74
N LEU A 94 -3.27 -3.83 -13.21
CA LEU A 94 -2.41 -4.81 -12.52
C LEU A 94 -1.69 -5.68 -13.57
N ARG A 95 -0.66 -5.16 -14.21
CA ARG A 95 0.32 -5.99 -14.94
C ARG A 95 1.33 -6.52 -13.90
N TRP A 96 1.32 -7.83 -13.70
CA TRP A 96 2.29 -8.54 -12.86
C TRP A 96 3.67 -8.59 -13.51
#